data_AF-A0A6J6R043-F1
#
_entry.id   AF-A0A6J6R043-F1
#
_cell.length_a   1.000
_cell.length_b   1.000
_cell.length_c   1.000
_cell.angle_alpha   90.00
_cell.angle_beta   90.00
_cell.angle_gamma   90.00
#
_symmetry.space_group_name_H-M   'P 1'
#
loop_
_entity.id
_entity.type
_entity.pdbx_description
1 polymer ?
#
loop_
_entity_poly.entity_id
_entity_poly.type
_entity_poly.pdbx_seq_one_letter_code
_entity_poly.pdbx_strand_id
1 'polypeptide(L)'
;MGLTYVYHLGGSARPGNERRRSRVSIAMSVPAVLGATASIVAGLLGLIWPKRVSRVIGLELPGPLGVSEFRATYGGLFIGAGCAVLVIGSADAALVLGAAWLGAFAARVASVAVDRNASKENIAGCAIELGVGALLVLGR
;
A
#
# COMPACT_ATOMS: atom_id res chain seq x y z
N MET A 1 30.50 14.77 11.90
CA MET A 1 31.26 14.06 10.85
C MET A 1 30.25 13.49 9.87
N GLY A 2 30.13 13.87 8.60
CA GLY A 2 30.99 14.70 7.76
C GLY A 2 30.19 15.72 6.92
N LEU A 3 30.91 16.77 6.56
CA LEU A 3 30.54 17.85 5.65
C LEU A 3 30.64 17.37 4.20
N THR A 4 29.71 17.83 3.35
CA THR A 4 30.07 18.18 1.96
C THR A 4 29.32 19.46 1.58
N TYR A 5 30.07 20.57 1.55
CA TYR A 5 29.75 21.81 0.87
C TYR A 5 30.04 21.62 -0.63
N VAL A 6 29.10 22.02 -1.50
CA VAL A 6 29.41 22.31 -2.91
C VAL A 6 29.03 23.77 -3.16
N TYR A 7 30.06 24.60 -3.33
CA TYR A 7 29.94 25.94 -3.87
C TYR A 7 29.77 25.85 -5.39
N HIS A 8 28.76 26.53 -5.94
CA HIS A 8 28.75 26.85 -7.37
C HIS A 8 28.72 28.37 -7.56
N LEU A 9 29.65 28.83 -8.39
CA LEU A 9 30.03 30.22 -8.63
C LEU A 9 28.97 30.97 -9.44
N GLY A 10 29.00 32.29 -9.30
CA GLY A 10 27.99 33.25 -9.75
C GLY A 10 27.60 33.15 -11.23
N GLY A 11 26.28 33.15 -11.44
CA GLY A 11 25.62 33.55 -12.67
C GLY A 11 24.42 34.42 -12.29
N SER A 12 24.44 35.68 -12.69
CA SER A 12 23.38 36.67 -12.43
C SER A 12 22.08 36.26 -13.12
N ALA A 13 21.19 35.59 -12.39
CA ALA A 13 19.82 35.32 -12.79
C ALA A 13 18.85 35.94 -11.78
N ARG A 14 17.82 36.59 -12.31
CA ARG A 14 16.89 37.51 -11.63
C ARG A 14 16.24 36.88 -10.38
N PRO A 15 16.09 37.62 -9.27
CA PRO A 15 15.48 37.09 -8.05
C PRO A 15 13.96 37.07 -8.23
N GLY A 16 13.40 35.95 -8.68
CA GLY A 16 11.96 35.90 -8.84
C GLY A 16 11.37 34.69 -9.54
N ASN A 17 11.83 33.45 -9.28
CA ASN A 17 10.93 32.29 -9.50
C ASN A 17 11.36 30.93 -8.91
N GLU A 18 12.32 30.86 -7.98
CA GLU A 18 12.73 29.57 -7.39
C GLU A 18 11.76 29.07 -6.29
N ARG A 19 10.76 29.87 -5.92
CA ARG A 19 9.69 29.51 -4.98
C ARG A 19 8.63 28.54 -5.54
N ARG A 20 8.92 27.81 -6.63
CA ARG A 20 8.02 26.79 -7.21
C ARG A 20 8.56 25.37 -7.14
N ARG A 21 9.58 25.13 -6.30
CA ARG A 21 9.84 23.82 -5.69
C ARG A 21 9.66 23.94 -4.18
N SER A 22 8.47 24.32 -3.76
CA SER A 22 7.96 23.81 -2.48
C SER A 22 7.98 22.28 -2.62
N ARG A 23 9.08 21.67 -2.20
CA ARG A 23 9.10 20.26 -1.82
C ARG A 23 8.06 20.17 -0.72
N VAL A 24 6.82 19.90 -1.10
CA VAL A 24 5.84 19.47 -0.13
C VAL A 24 6.21 18.02 0.15
N SER A 25 7.27 17.81 0.93
CA SER A 25 7.33 16.62 1.77
C SER A 25 6.22 16.82 2.79
N ILE A 26 4.98 16.50 2.36
CA ILE A 26 3.87 16.38 3.28
C ILE A 26 4.26 15.20 4.16
N ALA A 27 4.55 15.50 5.42
CA ALA A 27 4.68 14.46 6.43
C ALA A 27 3.44 13.57 6.34
N MET A 28 3.66 12.26 6.35
CA MET A 28 2.61 11.27 6.10
C MET A 28 1.36 11.54 6.96
N SER A 29 0.19 11.64 6.33
CA SER A 29 -1.04 11.96 7.07
C SER A 29 -1.54 10.79 7.90
N VAL A 30 -2.38 11.09 8.90
CA VAL A 30 -2.99 10.07 9.78
C VAL A 30 -3.75 8.99 8.99
N PRO A 31 -4.61 9.30 8.00
CA PRO A 31 -5.23 8.27 7.17
C PRO A 31 -4.23 7.33 6.47
N ALA A 32 -3.12 7.85 5.95
CA ALA A 32 -2.10 7.02 5.30
C ALA A 32 -1.40 6.09 6.30
N VAL A 33 -1.13 6.57 7.53
CA VAL A 33 -0.61 5.74 8.62
C VAL A 33 -1.60 4.61 8.96
N LEU A 34 -2.90 4.90 9.03
CA LEU A 34 -3.93 3.88 9.31
C LEU A 34 -4.01 2.84 8.19
N GLY A 35 -3.98 3.27 6.93
CA GLY A 35 -4.00 2.34 5.78
C GLY A 35 -2.75 1.46 5.69
N ALA A 36 -1.57 2.02 5.97
CA ALA A 36 -0.33 1.25 6.05
C ALA A 36 -0.37 0.24 7.20
N THR A 37 -0.85 0.66 8.38
CA THR A 37 -1.01 -0.21 9.56
C THR A 37 -2.00 -1.33 9.30
N ALA A 38 -3.13 -1.03 8.65
CA ALA A 38 -4.12 -2.04 8.26
C ALA A 38 -3.51 -3.09 7.31
N SER A 39 -2.66 -2.66 6.37
CA SER A 39 -1.93 -3.55 5.46
C SER A 39 -0.98 -4.46 6.23
N ILE A 40 -0.22 -3.92 7.20
CA ILE A 40 0.67 -4.73 8.05
C ILE A 40 -0.13 -5.74 8.87
N VAL A 41 -1.25 -5.34 9.47
CA VAL A 41 -2.10 -6.25 10.25
C VAL A 41 -2.65 -7.38 9.37
N ALA A 42 -3.17 -7.06 8.19
CA ALA A 42 -3.63 -8.07 7.23
C ALA A 42 -2.49 -9.05 6.86
N GLY A 43 -1.30 -8.51 6.63
CA GLY A 43 -0.10 -9.31 6.37
C GLY A 43 0.29 -10.20 7.56
N LEU A 44 0.26 -9.69 8.80
CA LEU A 44 0.55 -10.49 10.00
C LEU A 44 -0.47 -11.63 10.16
N LEU A 45 -1.75 -11.37 9.91
CA LEU A 45 -2.79 -12.40 9.93
C LEU A 45 -2.52 -13.50 8.89
N GLY A 46 -2.20 -13.12 7.65
CA GLY A 46 -1.88 -14.05 6.56
C GLY A 46 -0.57 -14.83 6.79
N LEU A 47 0.42 -14.17 7.39
CA LEU A 47 1.69 -14.78 7.74
C LEU A 47 1.53 -15.79 8.88
N ILE A 48 0.81 -15.45 9.96
CA ILE A 48 0.72 -16.29 11.16
C ILE A 48 -0.34 -17.40 10.99
N TRP A 49 -1.50 -17.08 10.40
CA TRP A 49 -2.65 -17.99 10.30
C TRP A 49 -3.13 -18.24 8.86
N PRO A 50 -2.26 -18.70 7.93
CA PRO A 50 -2.57 -18.78 6.50
C PRO A 50 -3.82 -19.63 6.21
N LYS A 51 -3.96 -20.81 6.82
CA LYS A 51 -5.11 -21.71 6.58
C LYS A 51 -6.44 -21.15 7.08
N ARG A 52 -6.43 -20.32 8.13
CA ARG A 52 -7.66 -19.71 8.66
C ARG A 52 -8.08 -18.56 7.77
N VAL A 53 -7.13 -17.68 7.45
CA VAL A 53 -7.38 -16.51 6.59
C VAL A 53 -7.79 -16.94 5.18
N SER A 54 -7.10 -17.92 4.58
CA SER A 54 -7.43 -18.41 3.23
C SER A 54 -8.87 -18.91 3.16
N ARG A 55 -9.35 -19.64 4.18
CA ARG A 55 -10.73 -20.11 4.25
C ARG A 55 -11.75 -18.97 4.35
N VAL A 56 -11.45 -17.92 5.12
CA VAL A 56 -12.31 -16.74 5.24
C VAL A 56 -12.46 -16.00 3.91
N ILE A 57 -11.40 -15.94 3.11
CA ILE A 57 -11.42 -15.28 1.80
C ILE A 57 -11.75 -16.23 0.64
N GLY A 58 -12.15 -17.47 0.93
CA GLY A 58 -12.57 -18.44 -0.08
C GLY A 58 -11.45 -19.03 -0.93
N LEU A 59 -10.20 -19.05 -0.44
CA LEU A 59 -9.04 -19.57 -1.17
C LEU A 59 -8.57 -20.92 -0.61
N GLU A 60 -8.49 -21.92 -1.50
CA GLU A 60 -7.92 -23.23 -1.20
C GLU A 60 -6.39 -23.21 -1.28
N LEU A 61 -5.73 -23.93 -0.37
CA LEU A 61 -4.27 -24.04 -0.30
C LEU A 61 -3.83 -25.48 -0.60
N PRO A 62 -3.32 -25.78 -1.81
CA PRO A 62 -2.87 -27.12 -2.16
C PRO A 62 -1.54 -27.44 -1.46
N GLY A 63 -1.64 -28.07 -0.30
CA GLY A 63 -0.50 -28.61 0.44
C GLY A 63 0.47 -27.55 1.00
N PRO A 64 1.71 -27.96 1.33
CA PRO A 64 2.71 -27.08 1.95
C PRO A 64 3.13 -25.90 1.06
N LEU A 65 3.22 -26.10 -0.26
CA LEU A 65 3.60 -25.04 -1.19
C LEU A 65 2.56 -23.91 -1.21
N GLY A 66 1.26 -24.24 -1.32
CA GLY A 66 0.20 -23.24 -1.26
C GLY A 66 0.22 -22.43 0.05
N VAL A 67 0.54 -23.06 1.18
CA VAL A 67 0.73 -22.35 2.45
C VAL A 67 1.92 -21.41 2.41
N SER A 68 3.02 -21.80 1.77
CA SER A 68 4.19 -20.94 1.60
C SER A 68 3.88 -19.73 0.72
N GLU A 69 3.26 -19.95 -0.43
CA GLU A 69 2.80 -18.88 -1.34
C GLU A 69 1.86 -17.90 -0.65
N PHE A 70 0.93 -18.41 0.15
CA PHE A 70 0.01 -17.56 0.91
C PHE A 70 0.75 -16.68 1.93
N ARG A 71 1.71 -17.26 2.67
CA ARG A 71 2.54 -16.51 3.63
C ARG A 71 3.40 -15.46 2.93
N ALA A 72 3.92 -15.74 1.75
CA ALA A 72 4.73 -14.79 0.99
C ALA A 72 3.86 -13.64 0.46
N THR A 73 2.78 -13.96 -0.27
CA THR A 73 1.97 -12.98 -1.01
C THR A 73 0.96 -12.24 -0.13
N TYR A 74 0.17 -12.96 0.68
CA TYR A 74 -0.82 -12.34 1.57
C TYR A 74 -0.25 -11.97 2.94
N GLY A 75 0.98 -12.41 3.23
CA GLY A 75 1.68 -12.09 4.47
C GLY A 75 2.83 -11.11 4.28
N GLY A 76 3.98 -11.62 3.88
CA GLY A 76 5.24 -10.89 3.77
C GLY A 76 5.17 -9.66 2.87
N LEU A 77 4.51 -9.75 1.72
CA LEU A 77 4.36 -8.62 0.80
C LEU A 77 3.57 -7.46 1.44
N PHE A 78 2.45 -7.74 2.11
CA PHE A 78 1.66 -6.70 2.79
C PHE A 78 2.38 -6.11 4.01
N ILE A 79 3.08 -6.94 4.79
CA ILE A 79 3.94 -6.45 5.89
C ILE A 79 5.03 -5.54 5.34
N GLY A 80 5.77 -6.01 4.34
CA GLY A 80 6.89 -5.28 3.74
C GLY A 80 6.46 -3.96 3.13
N ALA A 81 5.37 -3.96 2.34
CA ALA A 81 4.87 -2.75 1.70
C ALA A 81 4.32 -1.75 2.72
N GLY A 82 3.56 -2.19 3.72
CA GLY A 82 3.06 -1.31 4.78
C GLY A 82 4.21 -0.72 5.62
N CYS A 83 5.20 -1.54 6.00
CA CYS A 83 6.40 -1.06 6.70
C CYS A 83 7.19 -0.06 5.84
N ALA A 84 7.31 -0.31 4.53
CA ALA A 84 7.98 0.61 3.62
C ALA A 84 7.30 1.99 3.61
N VAL A 85 5.97 2.05 3.63
CA VAL A 85 5.24 3.32 3.77
C VAL A 85 5.60 4.02 5.07
N LEU A 86 5.57 3.32 6.21
CA LEU A 86 5.90 3.91 7.52
C LEU A 86 7.35 4.38 7.64
N VAL A 87 8.30 3.64 7.04
CA VAL A 87 9.74 3.94 7.10
C VAL A 87 10.11 5.07 6.15
N ILE A 88 9.59 5.05 4.91
CA ILE A 88 9.86 6.09 3.92
C ILE A 88 9.15 7.40 4.32
N GLY A 89 7.95 7.30 4.92
CA GLY A 89 7.24 8.43 5.49
C GLY A 89 6.77 9.48 4.46
N SER A 90 6.65 9.11 3.18
CA SER A 90 6.28 10.01 2.10
C SER A 90 4.88 9.71 1.54
N ALA A 91 4.21 10.77 1.07
CA ALA A 91 2.96 10.69 0.33
C ALA A 91 3.07 9.77 -0.90
N ASP A 92 4.22 9.76 -1.58
CA ASP A 92 4.47 8.91 -2.74
C ASP A 92 4.51 7.42 -2.37
N ALA A 93 5.10 7.06 -1.22
CA ALA A 93 5.08 5.68 -0.75
C ALA A 93 3.66 5.22 -0.43
N ALA A 94 2.87 6.08 0.24
CA ALA A 94 1.46 5.80 0.51
C ALA A 94 0.65 5.66 -0.80
N LEU A 95 0.93 6.49 -1.81
CA LEU A 95 0.29 6.40 -3.12
C LEU A 95 0.58 5.06 -3.81
N VAL A 96 1.82 4.56 -3.76
CA VAL A 96 2.18 3.26 -4.37
C VAL A 96 1.39 2.12 -3.73
N LEU A 97 1.35 2.05 -2.39
CA LEU A 97 0.59 1.00 -1.71
C LEU A 97 -0.92 1.18 -1.92
N GLY A 98 -1.41 2.43 -1.91
CA GLY A 98 -2.81 2.74 -2.18
C GLY A 98 -3.23 2.34 -3.58
N ALA A 99 -2.39 2.59 -4.58
CA ALA A 99 -2.61 2.16 -5.96
C ALA A 99 -2.64 0.63 -6.08
N ALA A 100 -1.82 -0.10 -5.33
CA ALA A 100 -1.87 -1.56 -5.29
C ALA A 100 -3.21 -2.07 -4.74
N TRP A 101 -3.70 -1.50 -3.63
CA TRP A 101 -5.01 -1.85 -3.07
C TRP A 101 -6.18 -1.49 -4.00
N LEU A 102 -6.17 -0.31 -4.62
CA LEU A 102 -7.21 0.10 -5.56
C LEU A 102 -7.14 -0.69 -6.88
N GLY A 103 -5.95 -1.11 -7.31
CA GLY A 103 -5.78 -2.03 -8.43
C GLY A 103 -6.40 -3.39 -8.16
N ALA A 104 -6.19 -3.93 -6.95
CA ALA A 104 -6.86 -5.16 -6.50
C ALA A 104 -8.39 -4.99 -6.46
N PHE A 105 -8.89 -3.87 -5.91
CA PHE A 105 -10.32 -3.53 -5.92
C PHE A 105 -10.89 -3.51 -7.35
N ALA A 106 -10.23 -2.80 -8.28
CA ALA A 106 -10.71 -2.70 -9.66
C ALA A 106 -10.72 -4.07 -10.35
N ALA A 107 -9.68 -4.87 -10.15
CA ALA A 107 -9.61 -6.23 -10.68
C ALA A 107 -10.72 -7.12 -10.09
N ARG A 108 -11.01 -7.00 -8.79
CA ARG A 108 -12.09 -7.76 -8.15
C ARG A 108 -13.46 -7.33 -8.63
N VAL A 109 -13.73 -6.04 -8.78
CA VAL A 109 -14.98 -5.53 -9.37
C VAL A 109 -15.17 -6.07 -10.78
N ALA A 110 -14.10 -6.07 -11.60
CA ALA A 110 -14.13 -6.65 -12.94
C ALA A 110 -14.43 -8.16 -12.89
N SER A 111 -13.76 -8.92 -12.02
CA SER A 111 -14.03 -10.36 -11.83
C SER A 111 -15.46 -10.63 -11.37
N VAL A 112 -16.00 -9.88 -10.40
CA VAL A 112 -17.40 -10.02 -9.97
C VAL A 112 -18.37 -9.81 -11.13
N ALA A 113 -18.10 -8.83 -11.99
CA ALA A 113 -18.94 -8.55 -13.16
C ALA A 113 -18.82 -9.64 -14.25
N VAL A 114 -17.61 -10.07 -14.56
CA VAL A 114 -17.32 -11.07 -15.60
C VAL A 114 -17.78 -12.46 -15.17
N ASP A 115 -17.40 -12.88 -13.97
CA ASP A 115 -17.67 -14.21 -13.43
C ASP A 115 -19.06 -14.31 -12.76
N ARG A 116 -19.78 -13.18 -12.67
CA ARG A 116 -21.10 -13.03 -12.03
C ARG A 116 -21.17 -13.59 -10.61
N ASN A 117 -20.06 -13.50 -9.88
CA ASN A 117 -19.93 -14.06 -8.54
C ASN A 117 -19.85 -12.96 -7.47
N ALA A 118 -21.00 -12.43 -7.06
CA ALA A 118 -21.11 -11.46 -5.97
C ALA A 118 -21.23 -12.15 -4.59
N SER A 119 -20.36 -13.10 -4.29
CA SER A 119 -20.33 -13.76 -2.99
C SER A 119 -20.02 -12.78 -1.86
N LYS A 120 -20.34 -13.17 -0.61
CA LYS A 120 -20.07 -12.34 0.57
C LYS A 120 -18.58 -12.03 0.71
N GLU A 121 -17.73 -13.00 0.38
CA GLU A 121 -16.27 -12.89 0.42
C GLU A 121 -15.78 -11.89 -0.62
N ASN A 122 -16.34 -11.90 -1.84
CA ASN A 122 -15.99 -10.93 -2.87
C ASN A 122 -16.43 -9.50 -2.52
N ILE A 123 -17.64 -9.35 -1.98
CA ILE A 123 -18.13 -8.03 -1.54
C ILE A 123 -17.29 -7.50 -0.38
N ALA A 124 -16.98 -8.36 0.61
CA ALA A 124 -16.13 -8.00 1.73
C ALA A 124 -14.70 -7.64 1.27
N GLY A 125 -14.14 -8.42 0.34
CA GLY A 125 -12.86 -8.13 -0.30
C GLY A 125 -12.86 -6.75 -0.96
N CYS A 126 -13.85 -6.47 -1.81
CA CYS A 126 -14.01 -5.17 -2.46
C CYS A 126 -14.07 -4.01 -1.46
N ALA A 127 -14.85 -4.17 -0.38
CA ALA A 127 -15.00 -3.13 0.64
C ALA A 127 -13.68 -2.86 1.39
N ILE A 128 -12.93 -3.92 1.73
CA ILE A 128 -11.61 -3.78 2.38
C ILE A 128 -10.61 -3.12 1.42
N GLU A 129 -10.54 -3.59 0.18
CA GLU A 129 -9.60 -3.08 -0.82
C GLU A 129 -9.85 -1.60 -1.12
N LEU A 130 -11.11 -1.22 -1.31
CA LEU A 130 -11.49 0.18 -1.50
C LEU A 130 -11.21 1.01 -0.24
N GLY A 131 -11.56 0.52 0.94
CA GLY A 131 -11.38 1.26 2.20
C GLY A 131 -9.91 1.54 2.51
N VAL A 132 -9.06 0.51 2.43
CA VAL A 132 -7.62 0.65 2.68
C VAL A 132 -6.96 1.48 1.58
N GLY A 133 -7.31 1.25 0.32
CA GLY A 133 -6.83 2.05 -0.80
C GLY A 133 -7.20 3.52 -0.67
N ALA A 134 -8.43 3.83 -0.27
CA ALA A 134 -8.89 5.20 -0.05
C ALA A 134 -8.16 5.89 1.10
N LEU A 135 -7.93 5.19 2.23
CA LEU A 135 -7.14 5.74 3.35
C LEU A 135 -5.73 6.16 2.92
N LEU A 136 -5.09 5.36 2.07
CA LEU A 136 -3.75 5.60 1.57
C LEU A 136 -3.70 6.72 0.50
N VAL A 137 -4.65 6.74 -0.43
CA VAL A 137 -4.65 7.70 -1.55
C VAL A 137 -5.23 9.06 -1.18
N LEU A 138 -6.23 9.11 -0.28
CA LEU A 138 -6.82 10.37 0.18
C LEU A 138 -6.04 10.97 1.36
N GLY A 139 -5.24 10.15 2.05
CA GLY A 139 -4.32 10.55 3.10
C GLY A 139 -2.94 11.02 2.62
N ARG A 140 -2.80 11.47 1.38
CA ARG A 140 -1.52 11.92 0.83
C ARG A 140 -1.32 13.42 0.96
#